data_AF-A0A4P6HPN7-F1
#
_entry.id   AF-A0A4P6HPN7-F1
#
_cell.length_a   1.000
_cell.length_b   1.000
_cell.length_c   1.000
_cell.angle_alpha   90.00
_cell.angle_beta   90.00
_cell.angle_gamma   90.00
#
_symmetry.space_group_name_H-M   'P 1'
#
loop_
_entity.id
_entity.type
_entity.pdbx_description
1 polymer ?
#
loop_
_entity_poly.entity_id
_entity_poly.type
_entity_poly.pdbx_seq_one_letter_code
_entity_poly.pdbx_strand_id
1 'polypeptide(L)'
;MDHIEKASQEIFRVFMAEHWVRYYFAMQNGEVVFLDVPDEAIEAVKAHDAGLAEFVAGVNGQSIDMESSRRAVGEHVFRTMEGGQYPPGLVGKAFDGPQLGLLLKLFTVWLSGHEAMLDAQPLPLAEWERLFTAWRQDPAVARFAASLAQAGNPATPGSGAVH
;
A
#
# COMPACT_ATOMS: atom_id res chain seq x y z
N MET A 1 -20.51 -3.96 -0.52
CA MET A 1 -19.22 -3.65 -1.15
C MET A 1 -19.27 -4.20 -2.55
N ASP A 2 -19.10 -3.35 -3.55
CA ASP A 2 -19.02 -3.81 -4.94
C ASP A 2 -17.66 -4.51 -5.20
N HIS A 3 -17.53 -5.23 -6.31
CA HIS A 3 -16.30 -5.97 -6.61
C HIS A 3 -15.09 -5.06 -6.85
N ILE A 4 -15.28 -3.84 -7.36
CA ILE A 4 -14.21 -2.86 -7.57
C ILE A 4 -13.74 -2.31 -6.23
N GLU A 5 -14.67 -1.95 -5.35
CA GLU A 5 -14.38 -1.49 -4.00
C GLU A 5 -13.63 -2.55 -3.21
N LYS A 6 -14.04 -3.82 -3.30
CA LYS A 6 -13.34 -4.93 -2.66
C LYS A 6 -11.93 -5.11 -3.24
N ALA A 7 -11.78 -5.12 -4.56
CA ALA A 7 -10.47 -5.22 -5.22
C ALA A 7 -9.56 -4.05 -4.84
N SER A 8 -10.06 -2.80 -4.84
CA SER A 8 -9.30 -1.62 -4.42
C SER A 8 -8.82 -1.72 -2.97
N GLN A 9 -9.61 -2.30 -2.06
CA GLN A 9 -9.18 -2.52 -0.68
C GLN A 9 -8.08 -3.57 -0.58
N GLU A 10 -8.20 -4.69 -1.30
CA GLU A 10 -7.19 -5.74 -1.30
C GLU A 10 -5.88 -5.27 -1.95
N ILE A 11 -5.94 -4.53 -3.07
CA ILE A 11 -4.78 -3.90 -3.70
C ILE A 11 -4.13 -2.92 -2.72
N PHE A 12 -4.92 -2.10 -2.03
CA PHE A 12 -4.42 -1.16 -1.03
C PHE A 12 -3.66 -1.87 0.11
N ARG A 13 -4.12 -3.04 0.57
CA ARG A 13 -3.42 -3.82 1.60
C ARG A 13 -2.03 -4.26 1.13
N VAL A 14 -1.84 -4.59 -0.15
CA VAL A 14 -0.52 -4.87 -0.72
C VAL A 14 0.37 -3.61 -0.70
N PHE A 15 -0.17 -2.44 -1.06
CA PHE A 15 0.57 -1.17 -0.93
C PHE A 15 0.96 -0.85 0.53
N MET A 16 0.07 -1.11 1.48
CA MET A 16 0.37 -0.93 2.90
C MET A 16 1.47 -1.88 3.36
N ALA A 17 1.40 -3.16 2.98
CA ALA A 17 2.43 -4.16 3.30
C ALA A 17 3.79 -3.76 2.70
N GLU A 18 3.80 -3.29 1.45
CA GLU A 18 5.00 -2.79 0.77
C GLU A 18 5.62 -1.60 1.51
N HIS A 19 4.77 -0.65 1.92
CA HIS A 19 5.25 0.51 2.66
C HIS A 19 5.77 0.12 4.04
N TRP A 20 5.06 -0.78 4.72
CA TRP A 20 5.45 -1.31 6.02
C TRP A 20 6.82 -1.99 5.98
N VAL A 21 7.10 -2.82 4.96
CA VAL A 21 8.41 -3.47 4.86
C VAL A 21 9.53 -2.47 4.60
N ARG A 22 9.30 -1.47 3.74
CA ARG A 22 10.28 -0.40 3.51
C ARG A 22 10.51 0.47 4.73
N TYR A 23 9.46 0.71 5.51
CA TYR A 23 9.54 1.59 6.66
C TYR A 23 10.40 0.97 7.78
N TYR A 24 10.21 -0.32 8.07
CA TYR A 24 10.88 -0.96 9.21
C TYR A 24 12.11 -1.79 8.86
N PHE A 25 12.21 -2.30 7.63
CA PHE A 25 13.19 -3.33 7.29
C PHE A 25 14.08 -2.96 6.09
N ALA A 26 14.02 -1.71 5.63
CA ALA A 26 14.97 -1.22 4.64
C ALA A 26 16.35 -1.02 5.28
N MET A 27 17.34 -1.74 4.77
CA MET A 27 18.72 -1.74 5.22
C MET A 27 19.63 -1.23 4.12
N GLN A 28 20.55 -0.34 4.45
CA GLN A 28 21.54 0.16 3.50
C GLN A 28 22.78 -0.74 3.48
N ASN A 29 23.16 -1.24 2.31
CA ASN A 29 24.42 -1.94 2.06
C ASN A 29 25.16 -1.24 0.91
N GLY A 30 26.08 -0.34 1.28
CA GLY A 30 26.78 0.51 0.33
C GLY A 30 25.81 1.50 -0.35
N GLU A 31 25.75 1.45 -1.68
CA GLU A 31 24.86 2.29 -2.50
C GLU A 31 23.47 1.67 -2.71
N VAL A 32 23.26 0.43 -2.28
CA VAL A 32 22.01 -0.31 -2.49
C VAL A 32 21.24 -0.39 -1.18
N VAL A 33 19.94 -0.14 -1.25
CA VAL A 33 19.00 -0.42 -0.16
C VAL A 33 18.33 -1.75 -0.45
N PHE A 34 18.26 -2.64 0.53
CA PHE A 34 17.61 -3.95 0.42
C PHE A 34 16.66 -4.16 1.60
N LEU A 35 15.73 -5.10 1.48
CA LEU A 35 14.84 -5.47 2.56
C LEU A 35 15.43 -6.63 3.37
N ASP A 36 15.41 -6.50 4.69
CA ASP A 36 15.84 -7.54 5.65
C ASP A 36 14.73 -7.77 6.68
N VAL A 37 13.70 -8.49 6.26
CA VAL A 37 12.52 -8.81 7.09
C VAL A 37 12.80 -10.08 7.89
N PRO A 38 12.78 -10.03 9.24
CA PRO A 38 12.98 -11.21 10.08
C PRO A 38 11.89 -12.27 9.87
N ASP A 39 12.24 -13.54 10.01
CA ASP A 39 11.32 -14.67 9.86
C ASP A 39 10.12 -14.56 10.80
N GLU A 40 10.32 -14.09 12.04
CA GLU A 40 9.23 -13.90 13.00
C GLU A 40 8.21 -12.85 12.52
N ALA A 41 8.66 -11.83 11.80
CA ALA A 41 7.79 -10.80 11.25
C ALA A 41 6.98 -11.35 10.08
N ILE A 42 7.59 -12.18 9.22
CA ILE A 42 6.89 -12.87 8.12
C ILE A 42 5.85 -13.85 8.66
N GLU A 43 6.19 -14.65 9.67
CA GLU A 43 5.24 -15.58 10.29
C GLU A 43 4.11 -14.86 11.03
N ALA A 44 4.36 -13.69 11.63
CA ALA A 44 3.31 -12.85 12.19
C ALA A 44 2.36 -12.32 11.10
N VAL A 45 2.89 -11.89 9.94
CA VAL A 45 2.07 -11.52 8.79
C VAL A 45 1.26 -12.73 8.31
N LYS A 46 1.84 -13.91 8.23
CA LYS A 46 1.17 -15.14 7.76
C LYS A 46 0.03 -15.60 8.66
N ALA A 47 0.17 -15.43 9.97
CA ALA A 47 -0.89 -15.70 10.94
C ALA A 47 -2.08 -14.74 10.76
N HIS A 48 -1.85 -13.54 10.22
CA HIS A 48 -2.86 -12.53 9.94
C HIS A 48 -3.46 -12.65 8.53
N ASP A 49 -2.61 -12.80 7.52
CA ASP A 49 -2.95 -12.92 6.10
C ASP A 49 -1.84 -13.65 5.32
N ALA A 50 -2.14 -14.86 4.85
CA ALA A 50 -1.17 -15.68 4.13
C ALA A 50 -0.76 -15.10 2.77
N GLY A 51 -1.66 -14.37 2.09
CA GLY A 51 -1.36 -13.75 0.79
C GLY A 51 -0.38 -12.57 0.93
N LEU A 52 -0.58 -11.76 1.97
CA LEU A 52 0.36 -10.69 2.30
C LEU A 52 1.71 -11.25 2.77
N ALA A 53 1.73 -12.38 3.47
CA ALA A 53 2.98 -13.04 3.84
C ALA A 53 3.77 -13.55 2.62
N GLU A 54 3.08 -14.10 1.61
CA GLU A 54 3.71 -14.47 0.34
C GLU A 54 4.33 -13.24 -0.35
N PHE A 55 3.63 -12.10 -0.35
CA PHE A 55 4.18 -10.85 -0.87
C PHE A 55 5.44 -10.40 -0.12
N VAL A 56 5.36 -10.32 1.22
CA VAL A 56 6.47 -9.89 2.09
C VAL A 56 7.69 -10.81 1.91
N ALA A 57 7.47 -12.13 1.91
CA ALA A 57 8.54 -13.10 1.68
C ALA A 57 9.14 -12.96 0.27
N GLY A 58 8.33 -12.65 -0.74
CA GLY A 58 8.78 -12.46 -2.12
C GLY A 58 9.64 -11.21 -2.34
N VAL A 59 9.43 -10.16 -1.55
CA VAL A 59 10.25 -8.94 -1.61
C VAL A 59 11.44 -8.96 -0.63
N ASN A 60 11.47 -9.87 0.33
CA ASN A 60 12.56 -9.98 1.29
C ASN A 60 13.90 -10.29 0.59
N GLY A 61 14.98 -9.66 1.02
CA GLY A 61 16.31 -9.77 0.42
C GLY A 61 16.48 -9.09 -0.94
N GLN A 62 15.42 -8.50 -1.51
CA GLN A 62 15.51 -7.78 -2.79
C GLN A 62 16.00 -6.35 -2.58
N SER A 63 16.71 -5.81 -3.56
CA SER A 63 17.03 -4.38 -3.62
C SER A 63 15.76 -3.57 -3.87
N ILE A 64 15.61 -2.47 -3.13
CA ILE A 64 14.42 -1.64 -3.20
C ILE A 64 14.73 -0.20 -3.64
N ASP A 65 14.03 0.21 -4.68
CA ASP A 65 13.93 1.58 -5.15
C ASP A 65 12.48 1.85 -5.56
N MET A 66 12.21 3.06 -6.06
CA MET A 66 10.85 3.44 -6.44
C MET A 66 10.29 2.60 -7.60
N GLU A 67 11.13 2.16 -8.54
CA GLU A 67 10.71 1.36 -9.68
C GLU A 67 10.44 -0.08 -9.26
N SER A 68 11.37 -0.69 -8.52
CA SER A 68 11.25 -2.07 -8.05
C SER A 68 10.08 -2.26 -7.08
N SER A 69 9.84 -1.27 -6.22
CA SER A 69 8.67 -1.20 -5.33
C SER A 69 7.35 -1.25 -6.10
N ARG A 70 7.18 -0.36 -7.10
CA ARG A 70 5.97 -0.30 -7.93
C ARG A 70 5.76 -1.59 -8.72
N ARG A 71 6.84 -2.13 -9.28
CA ARG A 71 6.80 -3.39 -10.03
C ARG A 71 6.38 -4.55 -9.13
N ALA A 72 6.96 -4.68 -7.93
CA ALA A 72 6.65 -5.76 -7.00
C ALA A 72 5.15 -5.79 -6.62
N VAL A 73 4.57 -4.62 -6.30
CA VAL A 73 3.12 -4.52 -6.00
C VAL A 73 2.29 -4.91 -7.22
N GLY A 74 2.58 -4.33 -8.39
CA GLY A 74 1.84 -4.60 -9.62
C GLY A 74 1.89 -6.07 -10.01
N GLU A 75 3.08 -6.66 -10.08
CA GLU A 75 3.27 -8.08 -10.42
C GLU A 75 2.53 -8.99 -9.45
N HIS A 76 2.65 -8.75 -8.14
CA HIS A 76 1.94 -9.55 -7.14
C HIS A 76 0.43 -9.45 -7.32
N VAL A 77 -0.12 -8.23 -7.38
CA VAL A 77 -1.56 -7.97 -7.53
C VAL A 77 -2.13 -8.64 -8.78
N PHE A 78 -1.53 -8.43 -9.95
CA PHE A 78 -2.06 -9.01 -11.19
C PHE A 78 -1.89 -10.53 -11.21
N ARG A 79 -0.79 -11.07 -10.64
CA ARG A 79 -0.58 -12.52 -10.56
C ARG A 79 -1.59 -13.22 -9.66
N THR A 80 -1.93 -12.64 -8.52
CA THR A 80 -2.75 -13.32 -7.49
C THR A 80 -4.24 -13.02 -7.63
N MET A 81 -4.62 -11.87 -8.19
CA MET A 81 -6.01 -11.41 -8.19
C MET A 81 -6.71 -11.55 -9.56
N GLU A 82 -6.02 -11.30 -10.67
CA GLU A 82 -6.60 -11.21 -12.01
C GLU A 82 -6.85 -12.59 -12.64
N GLY A 83 -8.03 -12.81 -13.21
CA GLY A 83 -8.39 -14.08 -13.86
C GLY A 83 -8.63 -15.27 -12.93
N GLY A 84 -8.40 -15.10 -11.63
CA GLY A 84 -8.72 -16.06 -10.57
C GLY A 84 -9.81 -15.51 -9.65
N GLN A 85 -9.40 -14.69 -8.67
CA GLN A 85 -10.31 -14.09 -7.69
C GLN A 85 -11.27 -13.07 -8.32
N TYR A 86 -10.81 -12.34 -9.33
CA TYR A 86 -11.60 -11.36 -10.07
C TYR A 86 -11.60 -11.67 -11.58
N PRO A 87 -12.68 -11.33 -12.30
CA PRO A 87 -12.75 -11.54 -13.74
C PRO A 87 -11.73 -10.65 -14.48
N PRO A 88 -11.18 -11.12 -15.62
CA PRO A 88 -10.21 -10.39 -16.42
C PRO A 88 -10.58 -8.91 -16.65
N GLY A 89 -9.66 -8.01 -16.32
CA GLY A 89 -9.75 -6.56 -16.49
C GLY A 89 -10.41 -5.82 -15.33
N LEU A 90 -10.91 -6.52 -14.31
CA LEU A 90 -11.45 -5.86 -13.12
C LEU A 90 -10.34 -5.31 -12.23
N VAL A 91 -9.24 -6.07 -12.04
CA VAL A 91 -8.13 -5.64 -11.20
C VAL A 91 -7.50 -4.38 -11.76
N GLY A 92 -7.27 -4.33 -13.09
CA GLY A 92 -6.80 -3.11 -13.76
C GLY A 92 -7.71 -1.90 -13.52
N LYS A 93 -9.04 -2.06 -13.65
CA LYS A 93 -10.00 -0.98 -13.35
C LYS A 93 -9.96 -0.53 -11.90
N ALA A 94 -9.76 -1.45 -10.96
CA ALA A 94 -9.66 -1.14 -9.54
C ALA A 94 -8.32 -0.45 -9.19
N PHE A 95 -7.24 -0.82 -9.88
CA PHE A 95 -5.90 -0.25 -9.73
C PHE A 95 -5.86 1.21 -10.20
N ASP A 96 -6.49 1.51 -11.33
CA ASP A 96 -6.61 2.87 -11.88
C ASP A 96 -7.81 3.65 -11.28
N GLY A 97 -8.57 3.00 -10.39
CA GLY A 97 -9.85 3.49 -9.90
C GLY A 97 -9.72 4.59 -8.84
N PRO A 98 -10.71 5.50 -8.77
CA PRO A 98 -10.73 6.58 -7.78
C PRO A 98 -10.79 6.06 -6.33
N GLN A 99 -11.32 4.86 -6.10
CA GLN A 99 -11.41 4.23 -4.79
C GLN A 99 -10.02 3.94 -4.22
N LEU A 100 -9.15 3.26 -4.99
CA LEU A 100 -7.77 3.02 -4.60
C LEU A 100 -7.00 4.35 -4.48
N GLY A 101 -7.18 5.25 -5.44
CA GLY A 101 -6.56 6.57 -5.41
C GLY A 101 -6.87 7.36 -4.13
N LEU A 102 -8.11 7.29 -3.63
CA LEU A 102 -8.48 7.91 -2.35
C LEU A 102 -7.81 7.22 -1.16
N LEU A 103 -7.78 5.88 -1.12
CA LEU A 103 -7.12 5.13 -0.06
C LEU A 103 -5.63 5.47 0.03
N LEU A 104 -4.93 5.54 -1.11
CA LEU A 104 -3.51 5.91 -1.16
C LEU A 104 -3.27 7.34 -0.66
N LYS A 105 -4.10 8.32 -1.08
CA LYS A 105 -4.01 9.71 -0.58
C LYS A 105 -4.21 9.79 0.93
N LEU A 106 -5.24 9.12 1.44
CA LEU A 106 -5.52 9.07 2.89
C LEU A 106 -4.38 8.39 3.65
N PHE A 107 -3.79 7.34 3.09
CA PHE A 107 -2.68 6.65 3.71
C PHE A 107 -1.42 7.50 3.78
N THR A 108 -1.11 8.28 2.73
CA THR A 108 -0.01 9.27 2.79
C THR A 108 -0.23 10.28 3.92
N VAL A 109 -1.45 10.82 4.06
CA VAL A 109 -1.78 11.75 5.15
C VAL A 109 -1.65 11.07 6.52
N TRP A 110 -2.11 9.83 6.64
CA TRP A 110 -2.00 9.06 7.88
C TRP A 110 -0.54 8.82 8.27
N LEU A 111 0.32 8.40 7.34
CA LEU A 111 1.74 8.20 7.55
C LEU A 111 2.42 9.48 8.08
N SER A 112 2.23 10.61 7.39
CA SER A 112 2.80 11.89 7.82
C SER A 112 2.26 12.39 9.16
N GLY A 113 0.99 12.11 9.46
CA GLY A 113 0.37 12.53 10.73
C GLY A 113 0.74 11.66 11.93
N HIS A 114 1.27 10.45 11.70
CA HIS A 114 1.56 9.46 12.75
C HIS A 114 3.02 9.00 12.77
N GLU A 115 3.92 9.66 12.06
CA GLU A 115 5.35 9.31 11.96
C GLU A 115 5.99 9.10 13.34
N ALA A 116 5.80 10.02 14.28
CA ALA A 116 6.34 9.88 15.64
C ALA A 116 5.83 8.63 16.39
N MET A 117 4.60 8.18 16.13
CA MET A 117 4.07 6.93 16.68
C MET A 117 4.68 5.71 15.99
N LEU A 118 4.85 5.78 14.67
CA LEU A 118 5.43 4.70 13.86
C LEU A 118 6.92 4.50 14.15
N ASP A 119 7.64 5.58 14.47
CA ASP A 119 9.07 5.59 14.84
C ASP A 119 9.35 5.13 16.27
N ALA A 120 8.36 5.24 17.16
CA ALA A 120 8.57 4.93 18.57
C ALA A 120 8.97 3.47 18.79
N GLN A 121 8.34 2.55 18.06
CA GLN A 121 8.69 1.13 18.02
C GLN A 121 8.08 0.47 16.77
N PRO A 122 8.72 -0.60 16.23
CA PRO A 122 8.12 -1.38 15.15
C PRO A 122 6.76 -1.95 15.54
N LEU A 123 5.75 -1.70 14.72
CA LEU A 123 4.40 -2.25 14.87
C LEU A 123 4.16 -3.36 13.85
N PRO A 124 3.47 -4.47 14.21
CA PRO A 124 3.07 -5.48 13.23
C PRO A 124 2.18 -4.89 12.14
N LEU A 125 2.21 -5.47 10.92
CA LEU A 125 1.37 -5.02 9.81
C LEU A 125 -0.14 -5.00 10.16
N ALA A 126 -0.61 -6.00 10.90
CA ALA A 126 -2.00 -6.06 11.36
C ALA A 126 -2.39 -4.83 12.20
N GLU A 127 -1.44 -4.27 12.95
CA GLU A 127 -1.66 -3.07 13.75
C GLU A 127 -1.72 -1.81 12.89
N TRP A 128 -0.92 -1.72 11.81
CA TRP A 128 -1.05 -0.65 10.82
C TRP A 128 -2.44 -0.66 10.17
N GLU A 129 -2.92 -1.83 9.73
CA GLU A 129 -4.26 -1.98 9.17
C GLU A 129 -5.34 -1.55 10.16
N ARG A 130 -5.22 -1.95 11.43
CA ARG A 130 -6.15 -1.61 12.50
C ARG A 130 -6.16 -0.10 12.77
N LEU A 131 -5.00 0.51 12.94
CA LEU A 131 -4.85 1.93 13.25
C LEU A 131 -5.33 2.81 12.09
N PHE A 132 -4.95 2.49 10.86
CA PHE A 132 -5.42 3.20 9.68
C PHE A 132 -6.94 3.10 9.52
N THR A 133 -7.50 1.91 9.75
CA THR A 133 -8.95 1.70 9.68
C THR A 133 -9.69 2.48 10.76
N ALA A 134 -9.20 2.47 11.99
CA ALA A 134 -9.77 3.24 13.09
C ALA A 134 -9.68 4.75 12.84
N TRP A 135 -8.53 5.23 12.36
CA TRP A 135 -8.35 6.65 12.04
C TRP A 135 -9.32 7.13 10.96
N ARG A 136 -9.59 6.34 9.92
CA ARG A 136 -10.58 6.67 8.88
C ARG A 136 -12.02 6.74 9.38
N GLN A 137 -12.33 6.18 10.55
CA GLN A 137 -13.66 6.26 11.15
C GLN A 137 -13.90 7.58 11.90
N ASP A 138 -12.85 8.38 12.14
CA ASP A 138 -13.00 9.70 12.74
C ASP A 138 -13.88 10.61 11.85
N PRO A 139 -14.93 11.26 12.39
CA PRO A 139 -15.82 12.13 11.61
C PRO A 139 -15.11 13.25 10.83
N ALA A 140 -14.01 13.80 11.37
CA ALA A 140 -13.23 14.81 10.67
C ALA A 140 -12.49 14.22 9.47
N VAL A 141 -11.92 13.02 9.62
CA VAL A 141 -11.26 12.29 8.54
C VAL A 141 -12.26 11.87 7.47
N ALA A 142 -13.45 11.41 7.86
CA ALA A 142 -14.52 11.07 6.92
C ALA A 142 -14.97 12.29 6.08
N ARG A 143 -15.08 13.47 6.70
CA ARG A 143 -15.38 14.73 5.98
C ARG A 143 -14.23 15.12 5.04
N PHE A 144 -12.99 14.98 5.50
CA PHE A 144 -11.82 15.24 4.66
C PHE A 144 -11.78 14.30 3.45
N ALA A 145 -12.00 12.99 3.64
CA ALA A 145 -12.10 12.02 2.55
C ALA A 145 -13.21 12.39 1.55
N ALA A 146 -14.38 12.83 2.04
CA ALA A 146 -15.47 13.29 1.19
C ALA A 146 -15.10 14.54 0.37
N SER A 147 -14.28 15.46 0.91
CA SER A 147 -13.78 16.60 0.15
C SER A 147 -12.77 16.20 -0.94
N LEU A 148 -11.88 15.24 -0.64
CA LEU A 148 -10.91 14.71 -1.62
C LEU A 148 -11.60 13.99 -2.78
N ALA A 149 -12.67 13.25 -2.49
CA ALA A 149 -13.46 12.58 -3.52
C ALA A 149 -14.18 13.58 -4.45
N GLN A 150 -14.62 14.73 -3.92
CA GLN A 150 -15.30 15.78 -4.68
C GLN A 150 -14.33 16.67 -5.49
N ALA A 151 -13.09 16.85 -5.03
CA ALA A 151 -12.10 17.69 -5.69
C ALA A 151 -11.60 17.14 -7.04
N GLY A 152 -11.90 15.88 -7.36
CA GLY A 152 -11.36 15.19 -8.55
C GLY A 152 -9.84 14.99 -8.47
N ASN A 153 -9.27 14.19 -9.38
CA ASN A 153 -7.82 14.20 -9.55
C ASN A 153 -7.41 15.58 -10.08
N PRO A 154 -6.42 16.27 -9.47
CA PRO A 154 -5.82 17.42 -10.15
C PRO A 154 -5.30 16.91 -11.50
N ALA A 155 -5.50 17.72 -12.56
CA ALA A 155 -4.95 17.41 -13.87
C ALA A 155 -3.45 17.13 -13.72
N THR A 156 -2.96 16.06 -14.36
CA THR A 156 -1.53 15.85 -14.58
C THR A 156 -0.94 17.17 -15.05
N PRO A 157 0.10 17.74 -14.39
CA PRO A 157 0.74 18.93 -14.91
C PRO A 157 1.14 18.62 -16.35
N GLY A 158 0.54 19.34 -17.30
CA GLY A 158 0.92 19.21 -18.69
C GLY A 158 2.41 19.44 -18.77
N SER A 159 3.14 18.52 -19.40
CA SER A 159 4.54 18.71 -19.75
C SER A 159 4.63 19.94 -20.64
N GLY A 160 4.80 21.10 -20.01
CA GLY A 160 5.18 22.33 -20.67
C GLY A 160 6.63 22.16 -21.07
N ALA A 161 6.85 21.61 -22.26
CA ALA A 161 8.10 21.75 -22.96
C ALA A 161 8.41 23.26 -23.05
N VAL A 162 9.40 23.70 -22.28
CA VAL A 162 10.03 24.99 -22.50
C VAL A 162 11.01 24.78 -23.65
N HIS A 163 10.64 25.26 -24.83
CA HIS A 163 11.56 25.54 -25.93
C HIS A 163 11.97 27.01 -25.86
#